data_AF-A0A948TLX6-F1
#
_entry.id   AF-A0A948TLX6-F1
#
_cell.length_a   1.000
_cell.length_b   1.000
_cell.length_c   1.000
_cell.angle_alpha   90.00
_cell.angle_beta   90.00
_cell.angle_gamma   90.00
#
_symmetry.space_group_name_H-M   'P 1'
#
loop_
_entity.id
_entity.type
_entity.pdbx_description
1 polymer ?
#
loop_
_entity_poly.entity_id
_entity_poly.type
_entity_poly.pdbx_seq_one_letter_code
_entity_poly.pdbx_strand_id
1 'polypeptide(L)'
;MKKLHYIAAFALGLAAVSCDVLDKEPSNSWESSTAIQSYDDLVYAVNGVYESQTSAIDNGSNYRGSYAGDFTLYADMKGSDYQCLGNNNQATDVSRYQATPSGSVSADNFYKRFYLSIARVNKVLEGVKEAGLEGEDVNAQLGELYALRALFHFDLARLFAKLPSTVDDWENEPGIVLSLETHDSDYIGTRSSLKATYEAIISDLGTALGYLQSATTTNNGHFNYWGALALRARVYLYMDNCGGTDYNSLALQDAEDVINSGVYSLYERD
;
A
#
# COMPACT_ATOMS: atom_id res chain seq x y z
N MET A 1 37.26 19.48 -59.21
CA MET A 1 36.95 18.27 -58.40
C MET A 1 37.47 18.33 -56.96
N LYS A 2 38.71 18.76 -56.68
CA LYS A 2 39.24 18.84 -55.29
C LYS A 2 38.40 19.71 -54.34
N LYS A 3 37.86 20.84 -54.79
CA LYS A 3 36.98 21.72 -53.98
C LYS A 3 35.64 21.07 -53.57
N LEU A 4 35.12 20.14 -54.37
CA LEU A 4 33.88 19.41 -54.04
C LEU A 4 34.07 18.42 -52.90
N HIS A 5 35.28 17.85 -52.77
CA HIS A 5 35.62 16.89 -51.71
C HIS A 5 35.73 17.60 -50.35
N TYR A 6 36.23 18.83 -50.31
CA TYR A 6 36.28 19.62 -49.06
C TYR A 6 34.88 20.05 -48.60
N ILE A 7 33.96 20.36 -49.52
CA ILE A 7 32.56 20.70 -49.18
C ILE A 7 31.82 19.46 -48.69
N ALA A 8 32.02 18.30 -49.33
CA ALA A 8 31.42 17.04 -48.90
C ALA A 8 31.96 16.60 -47.53
N ALA A 9 33.26 16.75 -47.27
CA ALA A 9 33.87 16.44 -45.97
C ALA A 9 33.39 17.39 -44.86
N PHE A 10 33.17 18.67 -45.17
CA PHE A 10 32.62 19.64 -44.21
C PHE A 10 31.14 19.37 -43.89
N ALA A 11 30.33 19.03 -44.91
CA ALA A 11 28.94 18.65 -44.72
C ALA A 11 28.79 17.33 -43.92
N LEU A 12 29.69 16.36 -44.14
CA LEU A 12 29.71 15.11 -43.38
C LEU A 12 30.18 15.34 -41.92
N GLY A 13 31.10 16.29 -41.70
CA GLY A 13 31.52 16.70 -40.36
C GLY A 13 30.41 17.42 -39.57
N LEU A 14 29.58 18.23 -40.25
CA LEU A 14 28.39 18.86 -39.66
C LEU A 14 27.29 17.84 -39.32
N ALA A 15 27.15 16.77 -40.09
CA ALA A 15 26.22 15.68 -39.80
C ALA A 15 26.68 14.79 -38.62
N ALA A 16 27.97 14.78 -38.30
CA ALA A 16 28.52 14.01 -37.17
C ALA A 16 28.41 14.74 -35.82
N VAL A 17 28.06 16.03 -35.80
CA VAL A 17 27.70 16.77 -34.59
C VAL A 17 26.21 16.58 -34.33
N SER A 18 25.80 15.34 -34.05
CA SER A 18 24.48 15.07 -33.50
C SER A 18 24.49 15.56 -32.06
N CYS A 19 23.91 16.73 -31.81
CA CYS A 19 23.68 17.19 -30.45
C CYS A 19 22.65 16.28 -29.79
N ASP A 20 22.96 15.86 -28.56
CA ASP A 20 22.12 15.03 -27.68
C ASP A 20 20.91 15.86 -27.17
N VAL A 21 20.04 16.25 -28.10
CA VAL A 21 18.92 17.19 -27.89
C VAL A 21 17.60 16.44 -27.71
N LEU A 22 17.51 15.21 -28.22
CA LEU A 22 16.29 14.42 -28.23
C LEU A 22 16.14 13.54 -26.98
N ASP A 23 17.25 13.14 -26.36
CA ASP A 23 17.23 12.41 -25.10
C ASP A 23 17.17 13.42 -23.95
N LYS A 24 15.94 13.81 -23.60
CA LYS A 24 15.63 14.69 -22.49
C LYS A 24 15.01 13.91 -21.36
N GLU A 25 15.72 13.85 -20.24
CA GLU A 25 15.13 13.40 -18.98
C GLU A 25 14.08 14.42 -18.51
N PRO A 26 12.90 13.95 -18.07
CA PRO A 26 11.88 14.83 -17.52
C PRO A 26 12.41 15.57 -16.28
N SER A 27 12.24 16.89 -16.22
CA SER A 27 12.80 17.71 -15.14
C SER A 27 12.10 17.53 -13.78
N ASN A 28 10.97 16.83 -13.76
CA ASN A 28 10.11 16.63 -12.60
C ASN A 28 9.80 15.16 -12.30
N SER A 29 10.49 14.22 -12.94
CA SER A 29 10.39 12.79 -12.63
C SER A 29 11.71 12.09 -12.87
N TRP A 30 11.90 10.94 -12.24
CA TRP A 30 13.08 10.10 -12.44
C TRP A 30 12.70 8.78 -13.09
N GLU A 31 13.64 8.24 -13.86
CA GLU A 31 13.62 6.86 -14.33
C GLU A 31 13.51 5.91 -13.13
N SER A 32 12.47 5.07 -13.10
CA SER A 32 12.18 4.22 -11.93
C SER A 32 13.32 3.25 -11.56
N SER A 33 14.14 2.87 -12.54
CA SER A 33 15.30 1.97 -12.39
C SER A 33 16.49 2.61 -11.66
N THR A 34 16.51 3.94 -11.55
CA THR A 34 17.61 4.68 -10.90
C THR A 34 17.14 5.48 -9.69
N ALA A 35 15.86 5.37 -9.32
CA ALA A 35 15.23 6.21 -8.32
C ALA A 35 15.66 5.91 -6.87
N ILE A 36 16.13 4.68 -6.57
CA ILE A 36 16.61 4.29 -5.24
C ILE A 36 18.07 3.85 -5.38
N GLN A 37 19.00 4.66 -4.85
CA GLN A 37 20.44 4.35 -4.84
C GLN A 37 21.08 4.50 -3.46
N SER A 38 20.44 5.28 -2.59
CA SER A 38 20.88 5.57 -1.23
C SER A 38 19.78 5.35 -0.22
N TYR A 39 20.14 5.38 1.06
CA TYR A 39 19.17 5.33 2.16
C TYR A 39 18.20 6.51 2.13
N ASP A 40 18.68 7.72 1.82
CA ASP A 40 17.81 8.90 1.74
C ASP A 40 16.76 8.75 0.63
N ASP A 41 17.13 8.18 -0.52
CA ASP A 41 16.20 7.87 -1.61
C ASP A 41 15.13 6.87 -1.16
N LEU A 42 15.53 5.85 -0.40
CA LEU A 42 14.60 4.88 0.19
C LEU A 42 13.61 5.58 1.13
N VAL A 43 14.06 6.47 2.01
CA VAL A 43 13.17 7.23 2.91
C VAL A 43 12.17 8.06 2.11
N TYR A 44 12.61 8.75 1.06
CA TYR A 44 11.68 9.49 0.18
C TYR A 44 10.69 8.58 -0.53
N ALA A 45 11.14 7.40 -0.98
CA ALA A 45 10.28 6.43 -1.65
C ALA A 45 9.22 5.83 -0.70
N VAL A 46 9.59 5.50 0.54
CA VAL A 46 8.67 5.07 1.60
C VAL A 46 7.66 6.16 1.93
N ASN A 47 8.11 7.41 2.05
CA ASN A 47 7.21 8.56 2.22
C ASN A 47 6.22 8.68 1.06
N GLY A 48 6.65 8.41 -0.17
CA GLY A 48 5.77 8.36 -1.35
C GLY A 48 4.71 7.26 -1.29
N VAL A 49 4.96 6.16 -0.58
CA VAL A 49 3.94 5.14 -0.29
C VAL A 49 2.90 5.70 0.69
N TYR A 50 3.32 6.30 1.80
CA TYR A 50 2.38 6.94 2.75
C TYR A 50 1.57 8.06 2.11
N GLU A 51 2.23 8.91 1.32
CA GLU A 51 1.61 10.03 0.61
C GLU A 51 0.49 9.55 -0.32
N SER A 52 0.60 8.33 -0.88
CA SER A 52 -0.44 7.75 -1.72
C SER A 52 -1.79 7.63 -1.01
N GLN A 53 -1.82 7.60 0.34
CA GLN A 53 -3.04 7.54 1.15
C GLN A 53 -3.51 8.91 1.66
N THR A 54 -2.89 9.99 1.17
CA THR A 54 -3.28 11.37 1.48
C THR A 54 -4.04 12.00 0.31
N SER A 55 -4.51 13.23 0.49
CA SER A 55 -5.12 14.02 -0.59
C SER A 55 -4.10 14.59 -1.59
N ALA A 56 -2.79 14.56 -1.28
CA ALA A 56 -1.76 15.26 -2.08
C ALA A 56 -1.62 14.71 -3.51
N ILE A 57 -1.87 13.42 -3.70
CA ILE A 57 -1.77 12.72 -4.99
C ILE A 57 -2.83 13.14 -6.02
N ASP A 58 -3.96 13.72 -5.60
CA ASP A 58 -5.14 13.86 -6.48
C ASP A 58 -5.24 15.19 -7.25
N ASN A 59 -4.14 15.95 -7.33
CA ASN A 59 -3.98 17.28 -7.97
C ASN A 59 -5.22 17.82 -8.74
N GLY A 60 -6.18 18.41 -8.01
CA GLY A 60 -7.35 19.09 -8.59
C GLY A 60 -8.61 18.24 -8.83
N SER A 61 -8.61 16.95 -8.47
CA SER A 61 -9.76 16.04 -8.56
C SER A 61 -10.32 15.68 -7.18
N ASN A 62 -11.60 15.31 -7.10
CA ASN A 62 -12.28 15.02 -5.82
C ASN A 62 -11.55 13.90 -5.06
N TYR A 63 -10.97 14.25 -3.90
CA TYR A 63 -10.19 13.42 -2.98
C TYR A 63 -11.00 12.25 -2.42
N ARG A 64 -11.06 11.14 -3.15
CA ARG A 64 -11.83 9.94 -2.79
C ARG A 64 -10.90 8.74 -2.78
N GLY A 65 -11.22 7.77 -1.95
CA GLY A 65 -10.57 6.48 -1.98
C GLY A 65 -9.37 6.32 -1.04
N SER A 66 -9.07 7.31 -0.18
CA SER A 66 -7.88 7.31 0.67
C SER A 66 -8.20 7.29 2.17
N TYR A 67 -7.22 6.97 3.00
CA TYR A 67 -7.36 7.01 4.47
C TYR A 67 -7.59 8.40 5.03
N ALA A 68 -7.01 9.44 4.41
CA ALA A 68 -7.27 10.83 4.80
C ALA A 68 -8.68 11.31 4.36
N GLY A 69 -9.38 10.54 3.53
CA GLY A 69 -10.67 10.88 2.96
C GLY A 69 -11.81 10.03 3.52
N ASP A 70 -12.47 9.28 2.63
CA ASP A 70 -13.77 8.65 2.86
C ASP A 70 -13.71 7.16 3.20
N PHE A 71 -12.52 6.57 3.32
CA PHE A 71 -12.40 5.14 3.61
C PHE A 71 -12.93 4.76 4.99
N THR A 72 -12.57 5.49 6.05
CA THR A 72 -13.07 5.23 7.41
C THR A 72 -14.57 5.47 7.50
N LEU A 73 -15.06 6.52 6.83
CA LEU A 73 -16.48 6.84 6.73
C LEU A 73 -17.29 5.71 6.08
N TYR A 74 -16.72 4.98 5.12
CA TYR A 74 -17.41 3.88 4.44
C TYR A 74 -17.83 2.77 5.41
N ALA A 75 -16.98 2.46 6.41
CA ALA A 75 -17.29 1.47 7.43
C ALA A 75 -18.36 1.96 8.40
N ASP A 76 -18.22 3.19 8.92
CA ASP A 76 -19.17 3.79 9.86
C ASP A 76 -20.57 3.95 9.26
N MET A 77 -20.65 4.29 7.97
CA MET A 77 -21.93 4.41 7.25
C MET A 77 -22.64 3.07 7.06
N LYS A 78 -21.92 1.95 7.10
CA LYS A 78 -22.52 0.61 7.11
C LYS A 78 -22.86 0.13 8.52
N GLY A 79 -22.44 0.86 9.56
CA GLY A 79 -22.87 0.64 10.93
C GLY A 79 -24.26 1.21 11.22
N SER A 80 -24.69 1.06 12.46
CA SER A 80 -25.97 1.59 12.94
C SER A 80 -25.83 2.93 13.69
N ASP A 81 -24.61 3.41 13.90
CA ASP A 81 -24.33 4.60 14.71
C ASP A 81 -24.49 5.91 13.92
N TYR A 82 -24.34 5.85 12.59
CA TYR A 82 -24.43 7.01 11.70
C TYR A 82 -25.49 6.81 10.62
N GLN A 83 -26.22 7.89 10.30
CA GLN A 83 -27.15 7.91 9.18
C GLN A 83 -26.94 9.19 8.36
N CYS A 84 -26.96 9.06 7.04
CA CYS A 84 -26.99 10.23 6.15
C CYS A 84 -28.41 10.84 6.11
N LEU A 85 -28.56 12.05 6.66
CA LEU A 85 -29.86 12.73 6.86
C LEU A 85 -30.36 13.57 5.66
N GLY A 86 -29.65 13.55 4.53
CA GLY A 86 -30.12 14.09 3.26
C GLY A 86 -29.91 15.60 3.08
N ASN A 87 -29.03 15.95 2.13
CA ASN A 87 -28.96 17.24 1.43
C ASN A 87 -28.05 17.12 0.21
N ASN A 88 -26.98 16.29 0.29
CA ASN A 88 -26.08 16.01 -0.84
C ASN A 88 -26.05 14.51 -1.25
N ASN A 89 -26.85 13.66 -0.61
CA ASN A 89 -26.89 12.19 -0.76
C ASN A 89 -25.51 11.47 -0.73
N GLN A 90 -24.49 12.10 -0.15
CA GLN A 90 -23.18 11.48 0.02
C GLN A 90 -23.28 10.32 1.02
N ALA A 91 -22.76 9.16 0.64
CA ALA A 91 -22.84 7.89 1.37
C ALA A 91 -24.26 7.35 1.64
N THR A 92 -25.32 7.94 1.06
CA THR A 92 -26.69 7.43 1.25
C THR A 92 -26.86 6.03 0.69
N ASP A 93 -26.26 5.79 -0.48
CA ASP A 93 -26.17 4.47 -1.10
C ASP A 93 -25.40 3.48 -0.22
N VAL A 94 -24.30 3.89 0.39
CA VAL A 94 -23.54 3.05 1.33
C VAL A 94 -24.39 2.68 2.56
N SER A 95 -25.00 3.65 3.22
CA SER A 95 -25.81 3.42 4.44
C SER A 95 -27.05 2.57 4.22
N ARG A 96 -27.60 2.57 3.01
CA ARG A 96 -28.75 1.75 2.63
C ARG A 96 -28.37 0.41 2.02
N TYR A 97 -27.09 0.06 2.00
CA TYR A 97 -26.58 -1.14 1.32
C TYR A 97 -26.96 -1.18 -0.18
N GLN A 98 -27.02 0.00 -0.81
CA GLN A 98 -27.32 0.24 -2.23
C GLN A 98 -26.09 0.74 -3.00
N ALA A 99 -24.89 0.66 -2.40
CA ALA A 99 -23.66 1.11 -3.02
C ALA A 99 -23.38 0.36 -4.34
N THR A 100 -22.98 1.11 -5.36
CA THR A 100 -22.50 0.58 -6.64
C THR A 100 -20.99 0.88 -6.77
N PRO A 101 -20.28 0.24 -7.72
CA PRO A 101 -18.84 0.50 -7.89
C PRO A 101 -18.52 1.98 -8.09
N SER A 102 -19.35 2.71 -8.83
CA SER A 102 -19.24 4.15 -9.11
C SER A 102 -20.19 5.02 -8.28
N GLY A 103 -20.60 4.51 -7.10
CA GLY A 103 -21.46 5.21 -6.16
C GLY A 103 -20.82 6.45 -5.52
N SER A 104 -21.52 7.04 -4.55
CA SER A 104 -21.13 8.34 -3.98
C SER A 104 -19.83 8.30 -3.16
N VAL A 105 -19.63 7.21 -2.42
CA VAL A 105 -18.35 6.78 -1.84
C VAL A 105 -17.96 5.53 -2.58
N SER A 106 -17.18 5.71 -3.64
CA SER A 106 -16.94 4.70 -4.66
C SER A 106 -15.97 3.62 -4.18
N ALA A 107 -16.45 2.37 -4.19
CA ALA A 107 -15.60 1.21 -3.96
C ALA A 107 -14.50 1.07 -5.03
N ASP A 108 -14.77 1.47 -6.27
CA ASP A 108 -13.77 1.51 -7.35
C ASP A 108 -12.59 2.44 -7.03
N ASN A 109 -12.83 3.58 -6.37
CA ASN A 109 -11.75 4.46 -5.91
C ASN A 109 -10.88 3.79 -4.83
N PHE A 110 -11.47 3.08 -3.86
CA PHE A 110 -10.69 2.31 -2.87
C PHE A 110 -9.86 1.23 -3.55
N TYR A 111 -10.47 0.48 -4.48
CA TYR A 111 -9.79 -0.58 -5.22
C TYR A 111 -8.55 -0.03 -5.95
N LYS A 112 -8.72 1.02 -6.75
CA LYS A 112 -7.63 1.68 -7.48
C LYS A 112 -6.56 2.22 -6.55
N ARG A 113 -6.98 2.86 -5.45
CA ARG A 113 -6.04 3.46 -4.50
C ARG A 113 -5.16 2.42 -3.82
N PHE A 114 -5.76 1.38 -3.26
CA PHE A 114 -4.99 0.36 -2.55
C PHE A 114 -4.06 -0.42 -3.48
N TYR A 115 -4.50 -0.77 -4.69
CA TYR A 115 -3.60 -1.40 -5.67
C TYR A 115 -2.50 -0.46 -6.17
N LEU A 116 -2.75 0.86 -6.27
CA LEU A 116 -1.69 1.82 -6.54
C LEU A 116 -0.66 1.86 -5.39
N SER A 117 -1.12 1.88 -4.13
CA SER A 117 -0.22 1.87 -2.98
C SER A 117 0.59 0.57 -2.90
N ILE A 118 -0.03 -0.58 -3.18
CA ILE A 118 0.65 -1.89 -3.25
C ILE A 118 1.69 -1.90 -4.38
N ALA A 119 1.35 -1.38 -5.56
CA ALA A 119 2.30 -1.28 -6.67
C ALA A 119 3.50 -0.39 -6.30
N ARG A 120 3.28 0.73 -5.61
CA ARG A 120 4.36 1.56 -5.07
C ARG A 120 5.22 0.78 -4.08
N VAL A 121 4.62 0.06 -3.12
CA VAL A 121 5.38 -0.79 -2.19
C VAL A 121 6.26 -1.79 -2.93
N ASN A 122 5.68 -2.55 -3.87
CA ASN A 122 6.42 -3.57 -4.61
C ASN A 122 7.57 -2.95 -5.42
N LYS A 123 7.36 -1.77 -6.00
CA LYS A 123 8.42 -1.07 -6.75
C LYS A 123 9.56 -0.59 -5.84
N VAL A 124 9.25 -0.12 -4.63
CA VAL A 124 10.27 0.26 -3.64
C VAL A 124 11.05 -0.97 -3.16
N LEU A 125 10.36 -2.07 -2.84
CA LEU A 125 11.00 -3.33 -2.44
C LEU A 125 11.93 -3.89 -3.54
N GLU A 126 11.50 -3.82 -4.79
CA GLU A 126 12.33 -4.17 -5.96
C GLU A 126 13.57 -3.26 -6.07
N GLY A 127 13.39 -1.94 -5.99
CA GLY A 127 14.50 -0.98 -6.08
C GLY A 127 15.54 -1.13 -4.96
N VAL A 128 15.10 -1.41 -3.72
CA VAL A 128 16.02 -1.71 -2.60
C VAL A 128 16.88 -2.94 -2.90
N LYS A 129 16.26 -4.00 -3.43
CA LYS A 129 16.96 -5.24 -3.80
C LYS A 129 17.95 -5.02 -4.94
N GLU A 130 17.57 -4.26 -5.96
CA GLU A 130 18.44 -3.94 -7.10
C GLU A 130 19.64 -3.08 -6.71
N ALA A 131 19.42 -2.10 -5.83
CA ALA A 131 20.48 -1.25 -5.29
C ALA A 131 21.38 -1.96 -4.26
N GLY A 132 20.95 -3.12 -3.74
CA GLY A 132 21.69 -3.86 -2.72
C GLY A 132 21.82 -3.10 -1.40
N LEU A 133 20.81 -2.30 -1.05
CA LEU A 133 20.80 -1.58 0.23
C LEU A 133 20.58 -2.56 1.38
N GLU A 134 21.42 -2.44 2.41
CA GLU A 134 21.41 -3.29 3.60
C GLU A 134 21.68 -2.45 4.85
N GLY A 135 21.37 -3.00 6.02
CA GLY A 135 21.62 -2.37 7.32
C GLY A 135 20.35 -2.24 8.16
N GLU A 136 20.52 -1.88 9.43
CA GLU A 136 19.42 -1.79 10.39
C GLU A 136 18.41 -0.70 10.00
N ASP A 137 18.87 0.46 9.55
CA ASP A 137 17.99 1.54 9.11
C ASP A 137 17.21 1.16 7.84
N VAL A 138 17.84 0.42 6.91
CA VAL A 138 17.17 -0.14 5.72
C VAL A 138 16.14 -1.19 6.12
N ASN A 139 16.48 -2.06 7.07
CA ASN A 139 15.56 -3.06 7.61
C ASN A 139 14.32 -2.40 8.19
N ALA A 140 14.45 -1.32 8.97
CA ALA A 140 13.29 -0.60 9.49
C ALA A 140 12.35 -0.14 8.35
N GLN A 141 12.91 0.44 7.28
CA GLN A 141 12.14 0.86 6.09
C GLN A 141 11.48 -0.32 5.35
N LEU A 142 12.18 -1.44 5.19
CA LEU A 142 11.60 -2.68 4.64
C LEU A 142 10.43 -3.17 5.48
N GLY A 143 10.59 -3.16 6.80
CA GLY A 143 9.55 -3.55 7.75
C GLY A 143 8.28 -2.72 7.63
N GLU A 144 8.42 -1.39 7.48
CA GLU A 144 7.29 -0.51 7.19
C GLU A 144 6.58 -0.86 5.87
N LEU A 145 7.34 -1.11 4.80
CA LEU A 145 6.80 -1.47 3.49
C LEU A 145 5.98 -2.77 3.54
N TYR A 146 6.48 -3.82 4.20
CA TYR A 146 5.73 -5.06 4.37
C TYR A 146 4.47 -4.87 5.24
N ALA A 147 4.54 -4.07 6.30
CA ALA A 147 3.37 -3.75 7.12
C ALA A 147 2.30 -2.98 6.31
N LEU A 148 2.72 -2.03 5.48
CA LEU A 148 1.84 -1.28 4.57
C LEU A 148 1.20 -2.18 3.52
N ARG A 149 1.97 -3.07 2.88
CA ARG A 149 1.42 -4.02 1.91
C ARG A 149 0.36 -4.92 2.53
N ALA A 150 0.64 -5.47 3.71
CA ALA A 150 -0.32 -6.23 4.47
C ALA A 150 -1.58 -5.42 4.82
N LEU A 151 -1.43 -4.17 5.26
CA LEU A 151 -2.55 -3.27 5.55
C LEU A 151 -3.44 -3.05 4.32
N PHE A 152 -2.84 -2.77 3.16
CA PHE A 152 -3.60 -2.51 1.94
C PHE A 152 -4.30 -3.78 1.42
N HIS A 153 -3.65 -4.94 1.45
CA HIS A 153 -4.30 -6.21 1.11
C HIS A 153 -5.42 -6.55 2.10
N PHE A 154 -5.22 -6.33 3.40
CA PHE A 154 -6.25 -6.53 4.41
C PHE A 154 -7.47 -5.64 4.19
N ASP A 155 -7.24 -4.37 3.83
CA ASP A 155 -8.30 -3.40 3.58
C ASP A 155 -9.08 -3.69 2.29
N LEU A 156 -8.39 -4.18 1.26
CA LEU A 156 -9.04 -4.75 0.08
C LEU A 156 -9.88 -5.99 0.44
N ALA A 157 -9.34 -6.90 1.24
CA ALA A 157 -10.03 -8.13 1.63
C ALA A 157 -11.34 -7.83 2.37
N ARG A 158 -11.33 -6.94 3.36
CA ARG A 158 -12.55 -6.58 4.11
C ARG A 158 -13.58 -5.79 3.29
N LEU A 159 -13.18 -5.16 2.18
CA LEU A 159 -14.11 -4.50 1.26
C LEU A 159 -14.72 -5.45 0.23
N PHE A 160 -13.94 -6.39 -0.30
CA PHE A 160 -14.27 -7.13 -1.53
C PHE A 160 -14.36 -8.65 -1.39
N ALA A 161 -13.99 -9.20 -0.24
CA ALA A 161 -14.11 -10.62 0.06
C ALA A 161 -15.03 -10.83 1.27
N LYS A 162 -15.45 -12.09 1.48
CA LYS A 162 -16.15 -12.45 2.72
C LYS A 162 -15.18 -12.37 3.90
N LEU A 163 -15.72 -12.15 5.09
CA LEU A 163 -14.90 -12.25 6.30
C LEU A 163 -14.56 -13.72 6.55
N PRO A 164 -13.28 -14.08 6.81
CA PRO A 164 -12.89 -15.45 7.07
C PRO A 164 -13.74 -16.11 8.16
N SER A 165 -14.01 -15.41 9.25
CA SER A 165 -14.79 -15.92 10.39
C SER A 165 -16.27 -16.18 10.10
N THR A 166 -16.76 -15.87 8.90
CA THR A 166 -18.17 -16.02 8.50
C THR A 166 -18.40 -17.14 7.50
N VAL A 167 -17.37 -17.92 7.18
CA VAL A 167 -17.43 -18.99 6.18
C VAL A 167 -16.83 -20.29 6.72
N ASP A 168 -17.45 -21.42 6.38
CA ASP A 168 -16.98 -22.74 6.81
C ASP A 168 -15.77 -23.22 5.97
N ASP A 169 -15.75 -22.87 4.68
CA ASP A 169 -14.75 -23.32 3.70
C ASP A 169 -14.13 -22.14 2.95
N TRP A 170 -13.29 -21.40 3.67
CA TRP A 170 -12.53 -20.26 3.12
C TRP A 170 -11.50 -20.62 2.04
N GLU A 171 -11.21 -21.91 1.78
CA GLU A 171 -10.35 -22.32 0.67
C GLU A 171 -11.07 -22.13 -0.67
N ASN A 172 -12.38 -22.36 -0.70
CA ASN A 172 -13.21 -22.27 -1.89
C ASN A 172 -13.95 -20.93 -2.03
N GLU A 173 -13.80 -20.04 -1.05
CA GLU A 173 -14.30 -18.67 -1.15
C GLU A 173 -13.31 -17.77 -1.88
N PRO A 174 -13.76 -16.88 -2.77
CA PRO A 174 -12.86 -16.02 -3.51
C PRO A 174 -12.35 -14.88 -2.62
N GLY A 175 -11.03 -14.71 -2.59
CA GLY A 175 -10.31 -13.64 -1.91
C GLY A 175 -10.15 -12.40 -2.79
N ILE A 176 -8.96 -11.82 -2.82
CA ILE A 176 -8.61 -10.67 -3.68
C ILE A 176 -7.52 -11.04 -4.69
N VAL A 177 -7.18 -10.13 -5.60
CA VAL A 177 -5.94 -10.29 -6.39
C VAL A 177 -4.76 -10.01 -5.47
N LEU A 178 -3.86 -10.98 -5.29
CA LEU A 178 -2.62 -10.77 -4.57
C LEU A 178 -1.57 -10.18 -5.51
N SER A 179 -0.99 -9.05 -5.13
CA SER A 179 0.13 -8.41 -5.84
C SER A 179 1.29 -8.27 -4.88
N LEU A 180 2.22 -9.21 -4.95
CA LEU A 180 3.36 -9.36 -4.03
C LEU A 180 4.70 -8.98 -4.69
N GLU A 181 4.65 -8.55 -5.94
CA GLU A 181 5.80 -8.18 -6.76
C GLU A 181 5.38 -7.12 -7.79
N THR A 182 6.37 -6.54 -8.49
CA THR A 182 6.13 -5.64 -9.61
C THR A 182 5.54 -6.44 -10.78
N HIS A 183 4.56 -5.86 -11.47
CA HIS A 183 3.96 -6.43 -12.66
C HIS A 183 4.02 -5.45 -13.82
N ASP A 184 4.08 -5.98 -15.04
CA ASP A 184 3.97 -5.19 -16.26
C ASP A 184 2.56 -4.58 -16.41
N SER A 185 2.45 -3.51 -17.21
CA SER A 185 1.22 -2.74 -17.36
C SER A 185 0.03 -3.52 -17.95
N ASP A 186 0.28 -4.65 -18.61
CA ASP A 186 -0.72 -5.53 -19.21
C ASP A 186 -1.10 -6.72 -18.33
N TYR A 187 -0.58 -6.77 -17.10
CA TYR A 187 -0.90 -7.83 -16.14
C TYR A 187 -2.40 -7.86 -15.80
N ILE A 188 -2.99 -9.05 -15.93
CA ILE A 188 -4.38 -9.31 -15.55
C ILE A 188 -4.38 -10.24 -14.34
N GLY A 189 -4.63 -9.65 -13.17
CA GLY A 189 -4.70 -10.38 -11.91
C GLY A 189 -5.93 -11.28 -11.80
N THR A 190 -5.73 -12.48 -11.25
CA THR A 190 -6.82 -13.40 -10.87
C THR A 190 -6.96 -13.40 -9.35
N ARG A 191 -8.20 -13.46 -8.85
CA ARG A 191 -8.46 -13.53 -7.42
C ARG A 191 -7.90 -14.85 -6.86
N SER A 192 -7.16 -14.77 -5.76
CA SER A 192 -6.77 -15.93 -4.97
C SER A 192 -7.95 -16.44 -4.14
N SER A 193 -7.77 -17.54 -3.39
CA SER A 193 -8.73 -17.94 -2.36
C SER A 193 -8.70 -16.97 -1.17
N LEU A 194 -9.77 -16.95 -0.39
CA LEU A 194 -9.85 -16.17 0.84
C LEU A 194 -8.77 -16.60 1.83
N LYS A 195 -8.50 -17.91 1.94
CA LYS A 195 -7.36 -18.42 2.70
C LYS A 195 -6.02 -17.87 2.22
N ALA A 196 -5.70 -18.02 0.93
CA ALA A 196 -4.43 -17.55 0.38
C ALA A 196 -4.26 -16.02 0.57
N THR A 197 -5.36 -15.27 0.50
CA THR A 197 -5.36 -13.83 0.79
C THR A 197 -4.87 -13.55 2.21
N TYR A 198 -5.45 -14.20 3.21
CA TYR A 198 -5.10 -13.95 4.61
C TYR A 198 -3.76 -14.56 5.02
N GLU A 199 -3.36 -15.69 4.44
CA GLU A 199 -2.01 -16.25 4.63
C GLU A 199 -0.93 -15.28 4.11
N ALA A 200 -1.14 -14.65 2.95
CA ALA A 200 -0.23 -13.63 2.43
C ALA A 200 -0.14 -12.40 3.35
N ILE A 201 -1.28 -11.92 3.87
CA ILE A 201 -1.32 -10.80 4.82
C ILE A 201 -0.53 -11.13 6.10
N ILE A 202 -0.75 -12.31 6.69
CA ILE A 202 -0.02 -12.75 7.90
C ILE A 202 1.47 -12.96 7.61
N SER A 203 1.81 -13.47 6.43
CA SER A 203 3.20 -13.63 6.00
C SER A 203 3.93 -12.29 5.91
N ASP A 204 3.33 -11.28 5.27
CA ASP A 204 3.90 -9.94 5.20
C ASP A 204 4.03 -9.30 6.59
N LEU A 205 3.06 -9.47 7.48
CA LEU A 205 3.16 -8.99 8.86
C LEU A 205 4.26 -9.71 9.66
N GLY A 206 4.46 -11.01 9.43
CA GLY A 206 5.57 -11.77 10.01
C GLY A 206 6.92 -11.23 9.56
N THR A 207 7.07 -10.98 8.25
CA THR A 207 8.27 -10.36 7.67
C THR A 207 8.49 -8.94 8.23
N ALA A 208 7.43 -8.13 8.28
CA ALA A 208 7.48 -6.78 8.84
C ALA A 208 7.98 -6.77 10.28
N LEU A 209 7.42 -7.62 11.14
CA LEU A 209 7.83 -7.75 12.54
C LEU A 209 9.26 -8.27 12.69
N GLY A 210 9.73 -9.12 11.78
CA GLY A 210 11.12 -9.57 11.72
C GLY A 210 12.10 -8.43 11.44
N TYR A 211 11.73 -7.51 10.54
CA TYR A 211 12.54 -6.33 10.21
C TYR A 211 12.46 -5.22 11.25
N LEU A 212 11.30 -5.05 11.91
CA LEU A 212 11.05 -3.96 12.86
C LEU A 212 11.50 -4.28 14.29
N GLN A 213 12.19 -5.40 14.55
CA GLN A 213 12.52 -5.84 15.92
C GLN A 213 13.20 -4.77 16.79
N SER A 214 14.04 -3.91 16.20
CA SER A 214 14.70 -2.81 16.91
C SER A 214 13.94 -1.48 16.85
N ALA A 215 12.98 -1.33 15.93
CA ALA A 215 12.14 -0.14 15.75
C ALA A 215 10.99 -0.12 16.78
N THR A 216 11.32 -0.05 18.06
CA THR A 216 10.37 -0.13 19.20
C THR A 216 10.01 1.23 19.80
N THR A 217 10.63 2.31 19.33
CA THR A 217 10.29 3.68 19.72
C THR A 217 9.14 4.23 18.87
N THR A 218 8.46 5.27 19.36
CA THR A 218 7.40 5.95 18.59
C THR A 218 7.97 6.62 17.35
N ASN A 219 7.38 6.36 16.19
CA ASN A 219 7.70 7.04 14.92
C ASN A 219 6.42 7.63 14.34
N ASN A 220 6.16 8.91 14.61
CA ASN A 220 4.86 9.52 14.30
C ASN A 220 4.62 9.55 12.78
N GLY A 221 3.48 8.98 12.36
CA GLY A 221 3.10 8.89 10.94
C GLY A 221 3.65 7.65 10.21
N HIS A 222 4.42 6.82 10.91
CA HIS A 222 5.09 5.65 10.34
C HIS A 222 4.79 4.39 11.15
N PHE A 223 4.90 3.23 10.51
CA PHE A 223 4.88 1.96 11.20
C PHE A 223 6.14 1.78 12.05
N ASN A 224 5.95 1.27 13.25
CA ASN A 224 7.00 0.72 14.09
C ASN A 224 6.61 -0.72 14.48
N TYR A 225 7.44 -1.40 15.26
CA TYR A 225 7.17 -2.77 15.71
C TYR A 225 5.76 -2.94 16.29
N TRP A 226 5.38 -2.04 17.18
CA TRP A 226 4.10 -2.09 17.88
C TRP A 226 2.91 -1.81 16.95
N GLY A 227 3.07 -0.92 15.97
CA GLY A 227 2.04 -0.66 14.96
C GLY A 227 1.78 -1.88 14.08
N ALA A 228 2.83 -2.56 13.65
CA ALA A 228 2.71 -3.81 12.89
C ALA A 228 2.09 -4.94 13.75
N LEU A 229 2.47 -5.01 15.03
CA LEU A 229 1.92 -6.01 15.96
C LEU A 229 0.43 -5.77 16.23
N ALA A 230 0.03 -4.51 16.44
CA ALA A 230 -1.37 -4.13 16.60
C ALA A 230 -2.21 -4.41 15.33
N LEU A 231 -1.62 -4.23 14.15
CA LEU A 231 -2.25 -4.60 12.89
C LEU A 231 -2.45 -6.12 12.80
N ARG A 232 -1.45 -6.92 13.17
CA ARG A 232 -1.56 -8.39 13.17
C ARG A 232 -2.60 -8.89 14.16
N ALA A 233 -2.65 -8.32 15.36
CA ALA A 233 -3.73 -8.59 16.31
C ALA A 233 -5.12 -8.34 15.69
N ARG A 234 -5.29 -7.22 14.99
CA ARG A 234 -6.54 -6.91 14.28
C ARG A 234 -6.86 -7.93 13.19
N VAL A 235 -5.88 -8.34 12.37
CA VAL A 235 -6.09 -9.35 11.33
C VAL A 235 -6.51 -10.68 11.95
N TYR A 236 -5.86 -11.10 13.03
CA TYR A 236 -6.22 -12.33 13.75
C TYR A 236 -7.66 -12.31 14.27
N LEU A 237 -8.17 -11.19 14.79
CA LEU A 237 -9.58 -11.07 15.18
C LEU A 237 -10.56 -11.30 14.01
N TYR A 238 -10.19 -10.90 12.80
CA TYR A 238 -11.00 -11.17 11.59
C TYR A 238 -10.93 -12.63 11.13
N MET A 239 -9.92 -13.38 11.59
CA MET A 239 -9.68 -14.78 11.27
C MET A 239 -10.22 -15.73 12.35
N ASP A 240 -11.02 -15.24 13.31
CA ASP A 240 -11.49 -16.06 14.43
C ASP A 240 -12.07 -17.41 13.98
N ASN A 241 -11.56 -18.49 14.58
CA ASN A 241 -11.89 -19.89 14.33
C ASN A 241 -11.77 -20.38 12.88
N CYS A 242 -11.05 -19.68 12.00
CA CYS A 242 -10.80 -20.14 10.64
C CYS A 242 -9.79 -21.30 10.61
N GLY A 243 -10.06 -22.32 9.79
CA GLY A 243 -9.12 -23.41 9.54
C GLY A 243 -8.73 -24.22 10.79
N GLY A 244 -9.53 -24.17 11.86
CA GLY A 244 -9.26 -24.87 13.12
C GLY A 244 -8.14 -24.26 13.97
N THR A 245 -7.67 -23.06 13.63
CA THR A 245 -6.68 -22.31 14.42
C THR A 245 -7.37 -21.35 15.38
N ASP A 246 -6.92 -21.30 16.64
CA ASP A 246 -7.40 -20.34 17.63
C ASP A 246 -6.70 -18.98 17.44
N TYR A 247 -7.17 -18.23 16.44
CA TYR A 247 -6.64 -16.91 16.15
C TYR A 247 -6.96 -15.87 17.23
N ASN A 248 -8.02 -16.06 18.03
CA ASN A 248 -8.33 -15.16 19.14
C ASN A 248 -7.24 -15.19 20.22
N SER A 249 -6.69 -16.37 20.54
CA SER A 249 -5.55 -16.47 21.46
C SER A 249 -4.29 -15.78 20.92
N LEU A 250 -4.04 -15.87 19.61
CA LEU A 250 -2.92 -15.15 18.97
C LEU A 250 -3.14 -13.64 18.95
N ALA A 251 -4.38 -13.20 18.68
CA ALA A 251 -4.75 -11.79 18.73
C ALA A 251 -4.57 -11.20 20.14
N LEU A 252 -4.97 -11.96 21.16
CA LEU A 252 -4.81 -11.58 22.56
C LEU A 252 -3.34 -11.41 22.90
N GLN A 253 -2.48 -12.36 22.51
CA GLN A 253 -1.05 -12.28 22.76
C GLN A 253 -0.43 -11.02 22.14
N ASP A 254 -0.67 -10.77 20.85
CA ASP A 254 -0.14 -9.57 20.17
C ASP A 254 -0.67 -8.28 20.82
N ALA A 255 -1.95 -8.25 21.24
CA ALA A 255 -2.54 -7.10 21.90
C ALA A 255 -1.94 -6.86 23.29
N GLU A 256 -1.74 -7.92 24.08
CA GLU A 256 -1.12 -7.83 25.41
C GLU A 256 0.32 -7.32 25.32
N ASP A 257 1.09 -7.75 24.32
CA ASP A 257 2.45 -7.25 24.09
C ASP A 257 2.46 -5.73 23.81
N VAL A 258 1.53 -5.24 22.99
CA VAL A 258 1.39 -3.79 22.73
C VAL A 258 0.95 -3.04 24.00
N ILE A 259 -0.06 -3.54 24.71
CA ILE A 259 -0.61 -2.91 25.93
C ILE A 259 0.45 -2.83 27.02
N ASN A 260 1.23 -3.88 27.21
CA ASN A 260 2.25 -3.98 28.25
C ASN A 260 3.60 -3.38 27.85
N SER A 261 3.75 -2.88 26.61
CA SER A 261 4.99 -2.28 26.11
C SER A 261 5.46 -1.06 26.90
N GLY A 262 4.53 -0.33 27.54
CA GLY A 262 4.81 0.95 28.19
C GLY A 262 5.11 2.11 27.23
N VAL A 263 5.02 1.88 25.91
CA VAL A 263 5.28 2.89 24.86
C VAL A 263 4.08 3.81 24.65
N TYR A 264 2.86 3.33 24.92
CA TYR A 264 1.62 4.05 24.73
C TYR A 264 0.85 4.17 26.04
N SER A 265 0.09 5.27 26.20
CA SER A 265 -0.80 5.48 27.33
C SER A 265 -2.22 5.78 26.85
N LEU A 266 -3.21 5.38 27.65
CA LEU A 266 -4.60 5.79 27.43
C LEU A 266 -4.73 7.30 27.65
N TYR A 267 -5.65 7.92 26.93
CA TYR A 267 -6.04 9.30 27.21
C TYR A 267 -6.63 9.39 28.62
N GLU A 268 -6.21 10.40 29.37
CA GLU A 268 -6.85 10.75 30.63
C GLU A 268 -8.21 11.38 30.36
N ARG A 269 -9.19 11.08 31.20
CA ARG A 269 -10.51 11.71 31.10
C ARG A 269 -10.44 13.03 31.84
N ASP A 270 -10.54 14.14 31.13
CA ASP A 270 -10.77 15.47 31.71
C ASP A 270 -12.10 15.52 32.51
#